data_AF-A0A1I7K5N2-F1
#
_entry.id   AF-A0A1I7K5N2-F1
#
_cell.length_a   1.000
_cell.length_b   1.000
_cell.length_c   1.000
_cell.angle_alpha   90.00
_cell.angle_beta   90.00
_cell.angle_gamma   90.00
#
_symmetry.space_group_name_H-M   'P 1'
#
loop_
_entity.id
_entity.type
_entity.pdbx_description
1 polymer ?
#
loop_
_entity_poly.entity_id
_entity_poly.type
_entity_poly.pdbx_seq_one_letter_code
_entity_poly.pdbx_strand_id
1 'polypeptide(L)'
;MEVPRTLGAFPYRRVVIVCPWCPRRRGSYDTERLISRLGPRASLEEVMLALVACRWPKAWGKRGPSQYVPWCRARFADLGSRRPPDRDVPGP
;
A
#
# COMPACT_ATOMS: atom_id res chain seq x y z
N MET A 1 5.38 -7.54 -14.15
CA MET A 1 5.33 -6.24 -13.46
C MET A 1 5.75 -6.50 -12.02
N GLU A 2 7.02 -6.27 -11.70
CA GLU A 2 7.56 -6.51 -10.36
C GLU A 2 6.86 -5.57 -9.38
N VAL A 3 6.21 -6.13 -8.36
CA VAL A 3 5.55 -5.32 -7.33
C VAL A 3 6.68 -4.68 -6.50
N PRO A 4 6.73 -3.34 -6.40
CA PRO A 4 7.77 -2.67 -5.61
C PRO A 4 7.72 -3.22 -4.19
N ARG A 5 8.85 -3.76 -3.72
CA ARG A 5 8.92 -4.44 -2.41
C ARG A 5 9.03 -3.44 -1.26
N THR A 6 9.51 -2.23 -1.54
CA THR A 6 9.83 -1.21 -0.53
C THR A 6 9.22 0.15 -0.84
N LEU A 7 9.10 0.97 0.20
CA LEU A 7 8.59 2.33 0.13
C LEU A 7 9.53 3.27 -0.65
N GLY A 8 10.83 3.06 -0.58
CA GLY A 8 11.82 3.80 -1.38
C GLY A 8 11.60 3.61 -2.89
N ALA A 9 11.30 2.39 -3.31
CA ALA A 9 10.99 2.04 -4.69
C ALA A 9 9.54 2.37 -5.11
N PHE A 10 8.76 3.03 -4.26
CA PHE A 10 7.36 3.30 -4.56
C PHE A 10 7.25 4.36 -5.67
N PRO A 11 6.55 4.04 -6.79
CA PRO A 11 6.55 4.86 -8.01
C PRO A 11 5.73 6.14 -7.93
N TYR A 12 5.05 6.39 -6.81
CA TYR A 12 4.18 7.54 -6.67
C TYR A 12 4.58 8.45 -5.50
N ARG A 13 4.28 9.74 -5.62
CA ARG A 13 4.52 10.72 -4.55
C ARG A 13 3.60 10.51 -3.36
N ARG A 14 2.39 9.99 -3.60
CA ARG A 14 1.41 9.70 -2.56
C ARG A 14 1.07 8.21 -2.55
N VAL A 15 1.06 7.63 -1.35
CA VAL A 15 0.55 6.30 -1.08
C VAL A 15 -0.94 6.42 -0.78
N VAL A 16 -1.79 6.02 -1.72
CA VAL A 16 -3.24 5.98 -1.49
C VAL A 16 -3.66 4.57 -1.09
N ILE A 17 -4.26 4.43 0.08
CA ILE A 17 -4.85 3.17 0.55
C ILE A 17 -6.37 3.26 0.46
N VAL A 18 -6.99 2.23 -0.11
CA VAL A 18 -8.45 2.10 -0.19
C VAL A 18 -8.89 0.73 0.28
N CYS A 19 -10.01 0.67 1.00
CA CYS A 19 -10.70 -0.57 1.33
C CYS A 19 -12.15 -0.51 0.83
N PRO A 20 -12.64 -1.49 0.05
CA PRO A 20 -14.03 -1.51 -0.41
C PRO A 20 -15.03 -1.76 0.73
N TRP A 21 -14.61 -2.44 1.81
CA TRP A 21 -15.50 -2.83 2.91
C TRP A 21 -15.42 -1.91 4.13
N CYS A 22 -14.37 -1.11 4.23
CA CYS A 22 -14.16 -0.22 5.38
C CYS A 22 -14.18 1.23 4.88
N PRO A 23 -15.34 1.92 4.89
CA PRO A 23 -15.44 3.29 4.39
C PRO A 23 -14.53 4.26 5.14
N ARG A 24 -14.28 4.03 6.44
CA ARG A 24 -13.36 4.82 7.27
C ARG A 24 -11.87 4.50 7.05
N ARG A 25 -11.51 3.48 6.26
CA ARG A 25 -10.12 3.07 6.03
C ARG A 25 -9.70 3.39 4.60
N ARG A 26 -9.69 4.69 4.31
CA ARG A 26 -9.16 5.29 3.09
C ARG A 26 -8.25 6.44 3.51
N GLY A 27 -7.09 6.56 2.89
CA GLY A 27 -6.12 7.60 3.24
C GLY A 27 -5.14 7.84 2.12
N SER A 28 -4.77 9.11 1.95
CA SER A 28 -3.70 9.54 1.06
C SER A 28 -2.56 10.03 1.93
N TYR A 29 -1.40 9.37 1.81
CA TYR A 29 -0.23 9.67 2.62
C TYR A 29 0.91 10.12 1.72
N ASP A 30 1.66 11.12 2.16
CA ASP A 30 2.86 11.54 1.45
C ASP A 30 3.96 10.49 1.62
N THR A 31 4.57 10.08 0.51
CA THR A 31 5.57 9.00 0.49
C THR A 31 6.85 9.41 1.18
N GLU A 32 7.32 10.65 1.00
CA GLU A 32 8.52 11.15 1.67
C GLU A 32 8.28 11.21 3.18
N ARG A 33 7.09 11.65 3.62
CA ARG A 33 6.72 11.62 5.04
C ARG A 33 6.67 10.21 5.61
N LEU A 34 6.17 9.24 4.84
CA LEU A 34 6.21 7.83 5.24
C LEU A 34 7.64 7.29 5.28
N ILE A 35 8.50 7.69 4.35
CA ILE A 35 9.92 7.31 4.32
C ILE A 35 10.63 7.87 5.54
N SER A 36 10.41 9.12 5.92
CA SER A 36 10.98 9.69 7.14
C SER A 36 10.51 8.97 8.41
N ARG A 37 9.28 8.41 8.40
CA ARG A 37 8.69 7.74 9.57
C ARG A 37 9.05 6.27 9.70
N LEU A 38 9.04 5.52 8.60
CA LEU A 38 9.22 4.05 8.58
C LEU A 38 10.57 3.64 8.01
N GLY A 39 11.28 4.57 7.36
CA GLY A 39 12.51 4.31 6.62
C GLY A 39 12.26 3.96 5.15
N PRO A 40 13.23 4.24 4.26
CA PRO A 40 13.11 3.95 2.82
C PRO A 40 13.11 2.45 2.51
N ARG A 41 13.65 1.63 3.41
CA ARG A 41 13.67 0.16 3.30
C ARG A 41 12.40 -0.51 3.79
N ALA A 42 11.46 0.24 4.39
CA ALA A 42 10.20 -0.31 4.85
C ALA A 42 9.47 -1.02 3.72
N SER A 43 9.03 -2.24 3.98
CA SER A 43 8.25 -3.03 3.05
C SER A 43 6.84 -2.45 2.91
N LEU A 44 6.20 -2.70 1.77
CA LEU A 44 4.79 -2.31 1.61
C LEU A 44 3.85 -3.01 2.61
N GLU A 45 4.25 -4.18 3.11
CA GLU A 45 3.50 -4.88 4.16
C GLU A 45 3.57 -4.14 5.50
N GLU A 46 4.76 -3.69 5.92
CA GLU A 46 4.92 -2.87 7.12
C GLU A 46 4.17 -1.54 7.00
N VAL A 47 4.21 -0.90 5.84
CA VAL A 47 3.46 0.34 5.55
C VAL A 47 1.96 0.10 5.68
N MET A 48 1.45 -1.00 5.11
CA MET A 48 0.04 -1.37 5.23
C MET A 48 -0.34 -1.67 6.68
N LEU A 49 0.49 -2.35 7.46
CA LEU A 49 0.27 -2.63 8.88
C LEU A 49 0.28 -1.34 9.73
N ALA A 50 1.19 -0.42 9.45
CA ALA A 50 1.30 0.86 10.15
C ALA A 50 0.11 1.79 9.88
N LEU A 51 -0.50 1.70 8.69
CA LEU A 51 -1.59 2.58 8.26
C LEU A 51 -2.99 1.96 8.43
N VAL A 52 -3.10 0.63 8.44
CA VAL A 52 -4.38 -0.09 8.45
C VAL A 52 -4.50 -0.98 9.69
N ALA A 53 -5.17 -0.46 10.72
CA ALA A 53 -5.59 -1.26 11.87
C ALA A 53 -6.90 -2.01 11.55
N CYS A 54 -6.82 -3.18 10.90
CA CYS A 54 -7.97 -4.05 10.61
C CYS A 54 -8.13 -5.16 11.64
N ARG A 55 -9.38 -5.46 12.06
CA ARG A 55 -9.70 -6.61 12.94
C ARG A 55 -9.38 -7.96 12.29
N TRP A 56 -9.35 -8.01 10.96
CA TRP A 56 -9.07 -9.22 10.18
C TRP A 56 -7.84 -9.01 9.29
N PRO A 57 -6.63 -8.88 9.87
CA PRO A 57 -5.43 -8.64 9.08
C PRO A 57 -5.10 -9.89 8.22
N LYS A 58 -4.62 -9.66 7.01
CA LYS A 58 -4.09 -10.72 6.14
C LYS A 58 -2.86 -10.19 5.41
N ALA A 59 -1.82 -11.01 5.37
CA ALA A 59 -0.57 -10.69 4.68
C ALA A 59 -0.86 -10.31 3.22
N TRP A 60 -0.18 -9.27 2.71
CA TRP A 60 -0.46 -8.68 1.40
C TRP A 60 -0.44 -9.70 0.27
N GLY A 61 0.61 -10.53 0.21
CA GLY A 61 0.76 -11.59 -0.81
C GLY A 61 -0.21 -12.77 -0.67
N LYS A 62 -0.97 -12.86 0.44
CA LYS A 62 -1.95 -13.93 0.71
C LYS A 62 -3.40 -13.46 0.53
N ARG A 63 -3.61 -12.24 0.04
CA ARG A 63 -4.92 -11.63 -0.24
C ARG A 63 -5.49 -12.24 -1.52
N GLY A 64 -6.54 -13.07 -1.40
CA GLY A 64 -7.17 -13.77 -2.53
C GLY A 64 -8.44 -13.06 -3.03
N PRO A 65 -9.20 -13.62 -3.97
CA PRO A 65 -10.50 -13.05 -4.37
C PRO A 65 -11.67 -13.48 -3.47
N SER A 66 -11.44 -14.33 -2.45
CA SER A 66 -12.51 -14.98 -1.67
C SER A 66 -13.57 -14.00 -1.17
N GLN A 67 -14.80 -14.20 -1.65
CA GLN A 67 -16.00 -13.40 -1.34
C GLN A 67 -16.58 -13.69 0.04
N TYR A 68 -16.32 -14.87 0.60
CA TYR A 68 -16.96 -15.36 1.82
C TYR A 68 -16.10 -15.24 3.09
N VAL A 69 -14.78 -15.12 2.95
CA VAL A 69 -13.90 -15.01 4.12
C VAL A 69 -13.78 -13.53 4.52
N PRO A 70 -14.06 -13.16 5.78
CA PRO A 70 -13.87 -11.80 6.25
C PRO A 70 -12.39 -11.55 6.50
N TRP A 71 -11.68 -10.98 5.51
CA TRP A 71 -10.30 -10.52 5.67
C TRP A 71 -10.11 -9.13 5.06
N CYS A 72 -9.05 -8.44 5.49
CA CYS A 72 -8.80 -7.06 5.11
C CYS A 72 -8.59 -6.91 3.59
N ARG A 73 -9.52 -6.22 2.92
CA ARG A 73 -9.46 -5.87 1.50
C ARG A 73 -8.81 -4.51 1.23
N ALA A 74 -8.07 -3.97 2.18
CA ALA A 74 -7.29 -2.76 1.94
C ALA A 74 -6.32 -3.01 0.78
N ARG A 75 -6.12 -2.02 -0.08
CA ARG A 75 -5.16 -2.07 -1.19
C ARG A 75 -4.57 -0.70 -1.47
N PHE A 76 -3.35 -0.70 -1.98
CA PHE A 76 -2.78 0.49 -2.60
C PHE A 76 -3.57 0.78 -3.88
N ALA A 77 -4.20 1.95 -3.98
CA ALA A 77 -5.03 2.30 -5.13
C ALA A 77 -4.20 2.47 -6.40
N ASP A 78 -2.98 2.99 -6.25
CA ASP A 78 -2.11 3.31 -7.37
C ASP A 78 -1.41 2.06 -7.95
N LEU A 79 -1.16 1.04 -7.12
CA LEU A 79 -0.60 -0.25 -7.57
C LEU A 79 -1.70 -1.05 -8.31
N GLY A 80 -1.61 -1.09 -9.62
CA GLY A 80 -2.61 -1.69 -10.52
C GLY A 80 -3.53 -0.67 -11.19
N SER A 81 -3.31 0.63 -10.96
CA SER A 81 -3.93 1.71 -11.74
C SER A 81 -3.19 1.91 -13.06
N ARG A 82 -3.86 2.48 -14.07
CA ARG A 82 -3.22 2.93 -15.33
C ARG A 82 -2.49 4.27 -15.17
N ARG A 83 -2.39 4.78 -13.94
CA ARG A 83 -1.76 6.08 -13.67
C ARG A 83 -0.26 5.96 -13.95
N PRO A 84 0.34 6.89 -14.71
CA PRO A 84 1.79 6.92 -14.86
C PRO A 84 2.45 7.25 -13.51
N PRO A 85 3.65 6.69 -13.23
CA PRO A 85 4.43 7.03 -12.04
C PRO A 85 4.71 8.55 -12.00
N ASP A 86 4.50 9.19 -10.86
CA ASP A 86 4.70 10.65 -10.67
C ASP A 86 5.90 10.98 -9.77
N ARG A 87 6.64 9.95 -9.37
CA ARG A 87 7.86 10.05 -8.58
C ARG A 87 9.04 9.54 -9.39
N ASP A 88 10.10 10.33 -9.40
CA ASP A 88 11.40 9.92 -9.93
C ASP A 88 12.00 8.93 -8.93
N VAL A 89 11.84 7.65 -9.20
CA VAL A 89 12.43 6.59 -8.39
C VAL A 89 13.79 6.28 -9.02
N PRO A 90 14.90 6.38 -8.28
CA PRO A 90 16.18 5.94 -8.83
C PRO A 90 16.03 4.49 -9.29
N GLY A 91 16.35 4.25 -10.56
CA GLY A 91 16.27 2.92 -11.16
C GLY A 91 17.05 1.89 -10.36
N PRO A 92 16.70 0.60 -10.49
CA PRO A 92 17.31 -0.49 -9.74
C PRO A 92 18.83 -0.55 -9.89
#